data_AF-A0A3M1XPM8-F1
#
_entry.id   AF-A0A3M1XPM8-F1
#
_cell.length_a   1.000
_cell.length_b   1.000
_cell.length_c   1.000
_cell.angle_alpha   90.00
_cell.angle_beta   90.00
_cell.angle_gamma   90.00
#
_symmetry.space_group_name_H-M   'P 1'
#
loop_
_entity.id
_entity.type
_entity.pdbx_description
1 polymer ?
#
loop_
_entity_poly.entity_id
_entity_poly.type
_entity_poly.pdbx_seq_one_letter_code
_entity_poly.pdbx_strand_id
1 'polypeptide(L)'
;MPTRRDFIRTAGLSSAALGGGTWAWGQPPSPLYQGTQLSIPEPRERGYYRPLDELSVICTPQAHRYECRDGQGRLYAEGAAQAEVQIELAGALGYHELYLLDRKGRELDRVSFKVDCETFLKDGGGRYADFFDILRETLFSSTYSSGKLVRYNGKYYRYYSSWFQDHVFAAEGLKYFLPDLKTGIELYADAQREDGLIWDNYKHPYPEVQSYWEYRFDYGGFTYRPEDPRSSAIFVRIPVENIGEHTFLEGLYYAWRATGDDAWMRQYLDHALKAVRFATSSPWYWNPDTQLLKRPFSIDRWDFQSDLDARITSKDFMGADLDRTRYGVMYGDNICLANGCQWLAEMLEVAGRTEEAEEMEALAAGLWTRLDALAWDGDFYRHWVPVENKQELDFGVDTNRQITLSNAMALLRGLPHDKAVRIIQTYRDLRDKLPTRTPGEWYLCYPPFERGWHVGKWEYMNGGVSPIVAGDLALG
;
A
#
# COMPACT_ATOMS: atom_id res chain seq x y z
N MET A 1 -20.79 46.42 -11.55
CA MET A 1 -20.77 44.96 -11.39
C MET A 1 -22.04 44.40 -12.02
N PRO A 2 -21.95 43.59 -13.09
CA PRO A 2 -23.14 42.99 -13.70
C PRO A 2 -23.64 41.86 -12.79
N THR A 3 -24.96 41.71 -12.68
CA THR A 3 -25.55 40.69 -11.80
C THR A 3 -25.66 39.36 -12.52
N ARG A 4 -25.71 38.25 -11.76
CA ARG A 4 -25.78 36.85 -12.22
C ARG A 4 -26.91 36.56 -13.24
N ARG A 5 -27.89 37.47 -13.39
CA ARG A 5 -28.98 37.38 -14.37
C ARG A 5 -28.60 37.87 -15.78
N ASP A 6 -27.61 38.74 -15.90
CA ASP A 6 -27.22 39.32 -17.20
C ASP A 6 -26.35 38.37 -18.02
N PHE A 7 -25.69 37.39 -17.38
CA PHE A 7 -24.88 36.38 -18.06
C PHE A 7 -25.73 35.31 -18.79
N ILE A 8 -26.97 35.08 -18.35
CA ILE A 8 -27.82 33.99 -18.87
C ILE A 8 -28.52 34.38 -20.18
N ARG A 9 -28.59 35.67 -20.53
CA ARG A 9 -29.28 36.13 -21.75
C ARG A 9 -28.40 36.22 -23.00
N THR A 10 -27.07 36.22 -22.87
CA THR A 10 -26.16 36.51 -23.99
C THR A 10 -25.50 35.28 -24.60
N ALA A 11 -25.58 34.11 -23.94
CA ALA A 11 -25.05 32.87 -24.49
C ALA A 11 -26.16 32.10 -25.23
N GLY A 12 -26.48 32.56 -26.43
CA GLY A 12 -27.24 31.77 -27.40
C GLY A 12 -26.41 30.57 -27.85
N LEU A 13 -26.59 29.43 -27.18
CA LEU A 13 -26.00 28.15 -27.58
C LEU A 13 -26.90 27.46 -28.59
N SER A 14 -26.52 27.58 -29.86
CA SER A 14 -26.97 26.71 -30.93
C SER A 14 -26.44 25.29 -30.71
N SER A 15 -27.37 24.35 -30.87
CA SER A 15 -27.28 22.92 -30.67
C SER A 15 -26.28 22.20 -31.60
N ALA A 16 -25.38 21.41 -31.00
CA ALA A 16 -24.80 20.22 -31.61
C ALA A 16 -24.63 19.15 -30.52
N ALA A 17 -25.02 17.93 -30.85
CA ALA A 17 -25.41 16.87 -29.93
C ALA A 17 -24.27 16.30 -29.07
N LEU A 18 -24.48 16.27 -27.75
CA LEU A 18 -23.95 15.26 -26.84
C LEU A 18 -25.04 14.96 -25.79
N GLY A 19 -25.57 13.74 -25.84
CA GLY A 19 -26.66 13.28 -25.00
C GLY A 19 -26.26 13.21 -23.53
N GLY A 20 -26.71 14.19 -22.75
CA GLY A 20 -26.76 14.14 -21.29
C GLY A 20 -28.19 13.93 -20.85
N GLY A 21 -28.65 12.69 -20.86
CA GLY A 21 -29.89 12.30 -20.23
C GLY A 21 -29.75 12.45 -18.71
N THR A 22 -30.69 13.17 -18.11
CA THR A 22 -30.94 13.22 -16.67
C THR A 22 -30.99 11.80 -16.09
N TRP A 23 -30.05 11.48 -15.20
CA TRP A 23 -30.01 10.21 -14.47
C TRP A 23 -31.21 10.13 -13.53
N ALA A 24 -32.33 9.62 -14.03
CA ALA A 24 -33.32 9.00 -13.18
C ALA A 24 -32.61 7.82 -12.50
N TRP A 25 -32.62 7.78 -11.17
CA TRP A 25 -32.33 6.57 -10.41
C TRP A 25 -33.44 5.56 -10.71
N GLY A 26 -33.36 4.94 -11.88
CA GLY A 26 -33.99 3.65 -12.10
C GLY A 26 -33.36 2.68 -11.10
N GLN A 27 -34.19 1.83 -10.49
CA GLN A 27 -33.70 0.63 -9.84
C GLN A 27 -32.66 -0.02 -10.77
N PRO A 28 -31.45 -0.35 -10.30
CA PRO A 28 -30.54 -1.15 -11.11
C PRO A 28 -31.33 -2.37 -11.60
N PRO A 29 -31.18 -2.80 -12.86
CA PRO A 29 -31.87 -3.99 -13.34
C PRO A 29 -31.58 -5.14 -12.37
N SER A 30 -32.60 -6.00 -12.14
CA SER A 30 -32.44 -7.18 -11.30
C SER A 30 -31.11 -7.88 -11.64
N PRO A 31 -30.24 -8.18 -10.66
CA PRO A 31 -28.95 -8.85 -10.90
C PRO A 31 -29.11 -10.27 -11.44
N LEU A 32 -30.37 -10.70 -11.64
CA LEU A 32 -30.79 -11.99 -12.15
C LEU A 32 -31.79 -11.80 -13.29
N TYR A 33 -31.40 -12.23 -14.49
CA TYR A 33 -32.29 -12.43 -15.63
C TYR A 33 -32.70 -13.91 -15.68
N GLN A 34 -34.00 -14.17 -15.59
CA GLN A 34 -34.56 -15.51 -15.69
C GLN A 34 -35.04 -15.79 -17.11
N GLY A 35 -34.74 -16.98 -17.60
CA GLY A 35 -35.34 -17.52 -18.81
C GLY A 35 -36.79 -17.98 -18.56
N THR A 36 -37.46 -18.38 -19.64
CA THR A 36 -38.80 -18.98 -19.59
C THR A 36 -38.79 -20.50 -19.44
N GLN A 37 -37.69 -21.12 -19.86
CA GLN A 37 -37.41 -22.55 -19.91
C GLN A 37 -36.20 -22.94 -19.07
N LEU A 38 -35.45 -21.95 -18.59
CA LEU A 38 -34.29 -22.09 -17.74
C LEU A 38 -34.44 -21.11 -16.57
N SER A 39 -34.40 -21.61 -15.34
CA SER A 39 -34.46 -20.77 -14.15
C SER A 39 -33.56 -21.25 -13.03
N ILE A 40 -33.17 -20.32 -12.17
CA ILE A 40 -32.32 -20.57 -11.01
C ILE A 40 -32.91 -19.89 -9.75
N PRO A 41 -32.71 -20.43 -8.54
CA PRO A 41 -33.27 -19.87 -7.32
C PRO A 41 -32.56 -18.57 -6.94
N GLU A 42 -33.29 -17.52 -6.59
CA GLU A 42 -32.68 -16.23 -6.22
C GLU A 42 -31.57 -16.36 -5.16
N PRO A 43 -30.47 -15.59 -5.29
CA PRO A 43 -29.39 -15.62 -4.33
C PRO A 43 -29.88 -15.15 -2.96
N ARG A 44 -29.61 -15.94 -1.93
CA ARG A 44 -30.07 -15.64 -0.57
C ARG A 44 -29.31 -14.41 -0.05
N GLU A 45 -30.07 -13.41 0.41
CA GLU A 45 -29.62 -12.22 1.16
C GLU A 45 -28.84 -11.12 0.39
N ARG A 46 -28.00 -11.45 -0.60
CA ARG A 46 -26.97 -10.51 -1.11
C ARG A 46 -27.16 -10.01 -2.54
N GLY A 47 -28.16 -10.51 -3.26
CA GLY A 47 -28.39 -10.15 -4.67
C GLY A 47 -27.30 -10.66 -5.63
N TYR A 48 -26.37 -11.49 -5.17
CA TYR A 48 -25.34 -12.17 -5.96
C TYR A 48 -25.05 -13.57 -5.39
N TYR A 49 -24.55 -14.47 -6.22
CA TYR A 49 -24.05 -15.79 -5.81
C TYR A 49 -22.55 -15.72 -5.55
N ARG A 50 -22.00 -16.66 -4.77
CA ARG A 50 -20.57 -16.71 -4.45
C ARG A 50 -19.85 -17.78 -5.28
N PRO A 51 -18.54 -17.64 -5.47
CA PRO A 51 -17.71 -18.77 -5.89
C PRO A 51 -17.96 -19.98 -4.99
N LEU A 52 -18.00 -21.17 -5.59
CA LEU A 52 -18.25 -22.46 -4.95
C LEU A 52 -19.66 -22.65 -4.38
N ASP A 53 -20.60 -21.73 -4.63
CA ASP A 53 -22.01 -22.03 -4.37
C ASP A 53 -22.48 -23.14 -5.33
N GLU A 54 -23.28 -24.07 -4.81
CA GLU A 54 -23.97 -25.08 -5.61
C GLU A 54 -25.26 -24.50 -6.18
N LEU A 55 -25.29 -24.25 -7.49
CA LEU A 55 -26.43 -23.65 -8.18
C LEU A 55 -27.36 -24.74 -8.71
N SER A 56 -28.56 -24.81 -8.13
CA SER A 56 -29.63 -25.66 -8.63
C SER A 56 -30.33 -25.03 -9.83
N VAL A 57 -30.16 -25.62 -11.00
CA VAL A 57 -30.72 -25.16 -12.27
C VAL A 57 -31.94 -25.99 -12.62
N ILE A 58 -33.07 -25.33 -12.87
CA ILE A 58 -34.29 -25.96 -13.36
C ILE A 58 -34.40 -25.69 -14.85
N CYS A 59 -34.51 -26.74 -15.67
CA CYS A 59 -34.69 -26.58 -17.11
C CYS A 59 -35.79 -27.49 -17.68
N THR A 60 -36.31 -27.09 -18.85
CA THR A 60 -37.35 -27.86 -19.54
C THR A 60 -36.75 -29.11 -20.21
N PRO A 61 -37.49 -30.25 -20.24
CA PRO A 61 -36.97 -31.51 -20.79
C PRO A 61 -36.68 -31.51 -22.29
N GLN A 62 -37.01 -30.44 -23.02
CA GLN A 62 -36.88 -30.36 -24.48
C GLN A 62 -35.48 -29.90 -24.92
N ALA A 63 -34.64 -29.46 -23.98
CA ALA A 63 -33.27 -29.07 -24.26
C ALA A 63 -32.33 -30.27 -24.38
N HIS A 64 -31.22 -30.08 -25.10
CA HIS A 64 -30.23 -31.13 -25.27
C HIS A 64 -29.03 -30.97 -24.34
N ARG A 65 -28.55 -29.73 -24.18
CA ARG A 65 -27.33 -29.42 -23.45
C ARG A 65 -27.45 -28.06 -22.77
N TYR A 66 -26.75 -27.87 -21.67
CA TYR A 66 -26.50 -26.57 -21.07
C TYR A 66 -25.00 -26.19 -21.15
N GLU A 67 -24.73 -24.90 -21.11
CA GLU A 67 -23.39 -24.33 -21.00
C GLU A 67 -23.40 -23.18 -19.99
N CYS A 68 -22.49 -23.21 -19.01
CA CYS A 68 -22.29 -22.12 -18.07
C CYS A 68 -20.93 -21.44 -18.30
N ARG A 69 -20.98 -20.12 -18.44
CA ARG A 69 -19.83 -19.27 -18.73
C ARG A 69 -19.64 -18.23 -17.63
N ASP A 70 -18.38 -17.97 -17.29
CA ASP A 70 -18.01 -17.03 -16.23
C ASP A 70 -18.13 -15.57 -16.65
N GLY A 71 -17.78 -14.63 -15.76
CA GLY A 71 -17.83 -13.19 -16.03
C GLY A 71 -16.92 -12.70 -17.18
N GLN A 72 -16.02 -13.55 -17.68
CA GLN A 72 -15.20 -13.27 -18.87
C GLN A 72 -15.63 -14.09 -20.09
N GLY A 73 -16.77 -14.79 -20.00
CA GLY A 73 -17.33 -15.62 -21.07
C GLY A 73 -16.63 -16.97 -21.24
N ARG A 74 -15.81 -17.41 -20.27
CA ARG A 74 -15.11 -18.70 -20.34
C ARG A 74 -16.04 -19.81 -19.88
N LEU A 75 -16.17 -20.86 -20.69
CA LEU A 75 -16.97 -22.04 -20.35
C LEU A 75 -16.32 -22.80 -19.18
N TYR A 76 -17.06 -23.04 -18.11
CA TYR A 76 -16.58 -23.81 -16.95
C TYR A 76 -17.48 -24.99 -16.55
N ALA A 77 -18.72 -25.03 -17.05
CA ALA A 77 -19.60 -26.19 -16.88
C ALA A 77 -20.42 -26.43 -18.14
N GLU A 78 -20.53 -27.69 -18.57
CA GLU A 78 -21.44 -28.13 -19.64
C GLU A 78 -21.95 -29.54 -19.35
N GLY A 79 -23.12 -29.87 -19.88
CA GLY A 79 -23.69 -31.20 -19.67
C GLY A 79 -25.04 -31.38 -20.36
N ALA A 80 -25.55 -32.60 -20.36
CA ALA A 80 -26.88 -32.88 -20.88
C ALA A 80 -27.94 -32.14 -20.05
N ALA A 81 -28.93 -31.54 -20.72
CA ALA A 81 -30.04 -30.92 -20.01
C ALA A 81 -30.88 -32.01 -19.32
N GLN A 82 -31.14 -31.82 -18.03
CA GLN A 82 -32.00 -32.67 -17.19
C GLN A 82 -33.06 -31.77 -16.55
N ALA A 83 -34.10 -32.34 -15.93
CA ALA A 83 -35.10 -31.49 -15.26
C ALA A 83 -34.49 -30.58 -14.18
N GLU A 84 -33.45 -31.09 -13.50
CA GLU A 84 -32.67 -30.38 -12.51
C GLU A 84 -31.19 -30.72 -12.68
N VAL A 85 -30.33 -29.71 -12.61
CA VAL A 85 -28.88 -29.85 -12.70
C VAL A 85 -28.24 -29.05 -11.55
N GLN A 86 -27.22 -29.60 -10.91
CA GLN A 86 -26.40 -28.86 -9.95
C GLN A 86 -25.11 -28.42 -10.63
N ILE A 87 -24.76 -27.14 -10.46
CA ILE A 87 -23.55 -26.54 -11.03
C ILE A 87 -22.80 -25.84 -9.89
N GLU A 88 -21.61 -26.32 -9.56
CA GLU A 88 -20.69 -25.59 -8.69
C GLU A 88 -20.18 -24.35 -9.44
N LEU A 89 -20.40 -23.16 -8.87
CA LEU A 89 -19.99 -21.90 -9.51
C LEU A 89 -18.48 -21.71 -9.44
N ALA A 90 -17.87 -21.46 -10.60
CA ALA A 90 -16.43 -21.26 -10.73
C ALA A 90 -16.10 -20.21 -11.81
N GLY A 91 -14.82 -19.87 -11.94
CA GLY A 91 -14.32 -18.93 -12.94
C GLY A 91 -14.25 -17.48 -12.45
N ALA A 92 -14.09 -16.55 -13.38
CA ALA A 92 -13.95 -15.13 -13.09
C ALA A 92 -15.26 -14.49 -12.60
N LEU A 93 -15.20 -13.68 -11.54
CA LEU A 93 -16.33 -12.91 -11.02
C LEU A 93 -16.99 -12.02 -12.09
N GLY A 94 -18.25 -11.66 -11.88
CA GLY A 94 -19.01 -10.79 -12.78
C GLY A 94 -20.38 -11.38 -13.12
N TYR A 95 -20.92 -10.99 -14.27
CA TYR A 95 -22.16 -11.57 -14.78
C TYR A 95 -21.86 -12.88 -15.49
N HIS A 96 -22.27 -13.99 -14.90
CA HIS A 96 -22.23 -15.30 -15.51
C HIS A 96 -23.44 -15.50 -16.39
N GLU A 97 -23.29 -16.37 -17.38
CA GLU A 97 -24.35 -16.71 -18.31
C GLU A 97 -24.51 -18.23 -18.38
N LEU A 98 -25.75 -18.70 -18.20
CA LEU A 98 -26.13 -20.07 -18.38
C LEU A 98 -27.04 -20.17 -19.60
N TYR A 99 -26.60 -20.94 -20.59
CA TYR A 99 -27.29 -21.14 -21.85
C TYR A 99 -27.95 -22.52 -21.89
N LEU A 100 -29.17 -22.57 -22.42
CA LEU A 100 -29.87 -23.79 -22.77
C LEU A 100 -29.85 -23.96 -24.28
N LEU A 101 -29.35 -25.10 -24.78
CA LEU A 101 -29.06 -25.29 -26.20
C LEU A 101 -29.81 -26.50 -26.81
N ASP A 102 -30.16 -26.38 -28.09
CA ASP A 102 -30.72 -27.48 -28.89
C ASP A 102 -29.63 -28.43 -29.45
N ARG A 103 -30.06 -29.50 -30.15
CA ARG A 103 -29.16 -30.47 -30.80
C ARG A 103 -28.20 -29.87 -31.83
N LYS A 104 -28.50 -28.69 -32.37
CA LYS A 104 -27.69 -27.98 -33.37
C LYS A 104 -26.83 -26.88 -32.72
N GLY A 105 -26.80 -26.79 -31.39
CA GLY A 105 -26.07 -25.76 -30.66
C GLY A 105 -26.72 -24.37 -30.72
N ARG A 106 -28.01 -24.28 -31.08
CA ARG A 106 -28.74 -23.00 -31.07
C ARG A 106 -29.27 -22.73 -29.69
N GLU A 107 -29.15 -21.48 -29.26
CA GLU A 107 -29.73 -20.98 -28.01
C GLU A 107 -31.26 -21.14 -28.02
N LEU A 108 -31.76 -21.86 -27.03
CA LEU A 108 -33.19 -22.00 -26.74
C LEU A 108 -33.63 -21.01 -25.66
N ASP A 109 -32.75 -20.77 -24.67
CA ASP A 109 -32.99 -19.85 -23.58
C ASP A 109 -31.67 -19.53 -22.84
N ARG A 110 -31.70 -18.52 -21.97
CA ARG A 110 -30.56 -18.16 -21.13
C ARG A 110 -30.97 -17.57 -19.79
N VAL A 111 -30.05 -17.67 -18.82
CA VAL A 111 -30.11 -16.99 -17.53
C VAL A 111 -28.81 -16.21 -17.37
N SER A 112 -28.91 -15.00 -16.84
CA SER A 112 -27.73 -14.20 -16.48
C SER A 112 -27.80 -13.85 -15.00
N PHE A 113 -26.69 -14.02 -14.28
CA PHE A 113 -26.64 -13.82 -12.85
C PHE A 113 -25.30 -13.29 -12.38
N LYS A 114 -25.31 -12.45 -11.36
CA LYS A 114 -24.09 -11.92 -10.77
C LYS A 114 -23.44 -12.94 -9.83
N VAL A 115 -22.17 -13.26 -10.07
CA VAL A 115 -21.28 -13.93 -9.12
C VAL A 115 -20.29 -12.91 -8.60
N ASP A 116 -20.21 -12.79 -7.28
CA ASP A 116 -19.33 -11.83 -6.60
C ASP A 116 -18.81 -12.44 -5.29
N CYS A 117 -17.74 -11.87 -4.75
CA CYS A 117 -17.21 -12.31 -3.46
C CYS A 117 -16.70 -11.14 -2.63
N GLU A 118 -16.74 -11.32 -1.31
CA GLU A 118 -16.13 -10.40 -0.35
C GLU A 118 -15.34 -11.21 0.68
N THR A 119 -14.25 -10.62 1.18
CA THR A 119 -13.47 -11.21 2.27
C THR A 119 -14.28 -11.12 3.57
N PHE A 120 -14.36 -12.23 4.30
CA PHE A 120 -14.97 -12.29 5.63
C PHE A 120 -14.18 -13.24 6.55
N LEU A 121 -14.37 -13.09 7.86
CA LEU A 121 -13.79 -13.97 8.87
C LEU A 121 -14.91 -14.68 9.65
N LYS A 122 -14.74 -15.97 9.92
CA LYS A 122 -15.59 -16.76 10.82
C LYS A 122 -14.72 -17.49 11.82
N ASP A 123 -15.11 -17.43 13.09
CA ASP A 123 -14.51 -18.21 14.16
C ASP A 123 -15.61 -18.81 15.05
N GLY A 124 -15.30 -19.91 15.74
CA GLY A 124 -16.30 -20.66 16.52
C GLY A 124 -16.96 -19.86 17.66
N GLY A 125 -16.34 -18.77 18.12
CA GLY A 125 -16.87 -17.90 19.16
C GLY A 125 -17.39 -16.55 18.67
N GLY A 126 -17.27 -16.24 17.37
CA GLY A 126 -17.62 -14.95 16.78
C GLY A 126 -16.73 -13.76 17.17
N ARG A 127 -15.84 -13.90 18.18
CA ARG A 127 -15.04 -12.79 18.71
C ARG A 127 -14.12 -12.19 17.66
N TYR A 128 -13.48 -13.04 16.86
CA TYR A 128 -12.55 -12.56 15.84
C TYR A 128 -13.32 -12.05 14.62
N ALA A 129 -14.48 -12.63 14.31
CA ALA A 129 -15.37 -12.12 13.28
C ALA A 129 -15.84 -10.69 13.62
N ASP A 130 -16.31 -10.46 14.85
CA ASP A 130 -16.69 -9.13 15.35
C ASP A 130 -15.52 -8.15 15.29
N PHE A 131 -14.32 -8.59 15.69
CA PHE A 131 -13.12 -7.76 15.63
C PHE A 131 -12.72 -7.43 14.19
N PHE A 132 -12.79 -8.40 13.27
CA PHE A 132 -12.54 -8.20 11.85
C PHE A 132 -13.52 -7.18 11.26
N ASP A 133 -14.80 -7.25 11.63
CA ASP A 133 -15.79 -6.26 11.21
C ASP A 133 -15.46 -4.87 11.76
N ILE A 134 -15.04 -4.74 13.02
CA ILE A 134 -14.56 -3.45 13.57
C ILE A 134 -13.37 -2.90 12.76
N LEU A 135 -12.40 -3.74 12.41
CA LEU A 135 -11.24 -3.33 11.60
C LEU A 135 -11.67 -2.88 10.20
N ARG A 136 -12.55 -3.65 9.55
CA ARG A 136 -13.11 -3.31 8.25
C ARG A 136 -13.84 -1.97 8.31
N GLU A 137 -14.77 -1.81 9.26
CA GLU A 137 -15.52 -0.56 9.42
C GLU A 137 -14.58 0.61 9.77
N THR A 138 -13.51 0.38 10.55
CA THR A 138 -12.51 1.42 10.85
C THR A 138 -11.77 1.86 9.59
N LEU A 139 -11.36 0.92 8.74
CA LEU A 139 -10.76 1.24 7.44
C LEU A 139 -11.75 2.10 6.67
N PHE A 140 -12.97 1.60 6.42
CA PHE A 140 -13.99 2.27 5.60
C PHE A 140 -14.57 3.58 6.14
N SER A 141 -14.61 3.80 7.45
CA SER A 141 -15.07 5.06 8.07
C SER A 141 -13.96 6.10 8.23
N SER A 142 -12.70 5.71 8.06
CA SER A 142 -11.59 6.64 8.14
C SER A 142 -11.61 7.66 6.99
N THR A 143 -10.96 8.81 7.20
CA THR A 143 -10.69 9.75 6.10
C THR A 143 -9.75 9.19 5.03
N TYR A 144 -9.17 8.01 5.26
CA TYR A 144 -8.25 7.34 4.36
C TYR A 144 -8.96 6.41 3.36
N SER A 145 -10.13 5.84 3.67
CA SER A 145 -10.82 4.85 2.81
C SER A 145 -11.72 5.41 1.72
N SER A 146 -12.19 6.65 1.85
CA SER A 146 -13.14 7.20 0.88
C SER A 146 -12.52 7.37 -0.52
N GLY A 147 -11.20 7.15 -0.66
CA GLY A 147 -10.49 7.22 -1.93
C GLY A 147 -10.59 8.62 -2.48
N LYS A 148 -9.67 9.49 -2.08
CA LYS A 148 -9.66 10.86 -2.57
C LYS A 148 -9.10 10.87 -4.00
N LEU A 149 -9.41 11.93 -4.75
CA LEU A 149 -8.91 12.12 -6.11
C LEU A 149 -7.87 13.23 -6.14
N VAL A 150 -6.77 12.98 -6.84
CA VAL A 150 -5.77 13.98 -7.19
C VAL A 150 -5.62 14.02 -8.70
N ARG A 151 -5.46 15.23 -9.25
CA ARG A 151 -5.23 15.45 -10.68
C ARG A 151 -3.77 15.83 -10.88
N TYR A 152 -3.06 15.10 -11.70
CA TYR A 152 -1.67 15.40 -12.04
C TYR A 152 -1.45 15.18 -13.54
N ASN A 153 -0.96 16.21 -14.23
CA ASN A 153 -0.64 16.21 -15.67
C ASN A 153 -1.75 15.60 -16.55
N GLY A 154 -3.00 15.98 -16.29
CA GLY A 154 -4.16 15.54 -17.08
C GLY A 154 -4.77 14.20 -16.68
N LYS A 155 -4.13 13.42 -15.78
CA LYS A 155 -4.65 12.14 -15.26
C LYS A 155 -5.22 12.32 -13.85
N TYR A 156 -6.17 11.47 -13.48
CA TYR A 156 -6.76 11.41 -12.15
C TYR A 156 -6.34 10.12 -11.46
N TYR A 157 -5.94 10.24 -10.20
CA TYR A 157 -5.45 9.13 -9.39
C TYR A 157 -6.27 9.04 -8.11
N ARG A 158 -6.65 7.82 -7.73
CA ARG A 158 -7.28 7.54 -6.45
C ARG A 158 -6.19 7.20 -5.44
N TYR A 159 -6.31 7.78 -4.26
CA TYR A 159 -5.33 7.57 -3.19
C TYR A 159 -6.03 7.51 -1.83
N TYR A 160 -5.32 6.96 -0.85
CA TYR A 160 -5.82 6.77 0.51
C TYR A 160 -5.21 7.79 1.48
N SER A 161 -3.89 7.99 1.42
CA SER A 161 -3.16 9.03 2.15
C SER A 161 -2.29 9.86 1.22
N SER A 162 -2.09 11.14 1.54
CA SER A 162 -1.13 11.96 0.82
C SER A 162 0.33 11.65 1.18
N TRP A 163 0.54 10.98 2.33
CA TRP A 163 1.82 10.38 2.71
C TRP A 163 1.89 9.00 2.06
N PHE A 164 2.94 8.74 1.31
CA PHE A 164 3.00 7.58 0.43
C PHE A 164 3.05 6.28 1.21
N GLN A 165 3.84 6.24 2.29
CA GLN A 165 3.92 5.10 3.19
C GLN A 165 2.54 4.73 3.76
N ASP A 166 1.84 5.72 4.32
CA ASP A 166 0.49 5.51 4.84
C ASP A 166 -0.49 5.03 3.76
N HIS A 167 -0.33 5.52 2.52
CA HIS A 167 -1.14 5.06 1.40
C HIS A 167 -0.91 3.57 1.12
N VAL A 168 0.35 3.13 1.08
CA VAL A 168 0.70 1.72 0.86
C VAL A 168 0.18 0.86 2.01
N PHE A 169 0.37 1.25 3.27
CA PHE A 169 -0.14 0.51 4.43
C PHE A 169 -1.67 0.43 4.46
N ALA A 170 -2.36 1.52 4.12
CA ALA A 170 -3.81 1.50 3.98
C ALA A 170 -4.23 0.57 2.82
N ALA A 171 -3.53 0.62 1.68
CA ALA A 171 -3.81 -0.24 0.53
C ALA A 171 -3.61 -1.73 0.88
N GLU A 172 -2.63 -2.07 1.70
CA GLU A 172 -2.42 -3.45 2.18
C GLU A 172 -3.58 -4.00 3.02
N GLY A 173 -4.26 -3.14 3.79
CA GLY A 173 -5.49 -3.51 4.47
C GLY A 173 -6.72 -3.53 3.55
N LEU A 174 -6.78 -2.57 2.61
CA LEU A 174 -7.91 -2.40 1.69
C LEU A 174 -7.92 -3.40 0.53
N LYS A 175 -6.81 -4.08 0.24
CA LYS A 175 -6.69 -5.06 -0.86
C LYS A 175 -7.69 -6.21 -0.80
N TYR A 176 -8.22 -6.49 0.39
CA TYR A 176 -9.22 -7.52 0.62
C TYR A 176 -10.65 -7.08 0.26
N PHE A 177 -10.86 -5.80 -0.04
CA PHE A 177 -12.19 -5.19 -0.18
C PHE A 177 -12.34 -4.27 -1.39
N LEU A 178 -11.27 -3.60 -1.83
CA LEU A 178 -11.32 -2.61 -2.91
C LEU A 178 -10.70 -3.14 -4.21
N PRO A 179 -11.31 -2.83 -5.38
CA PRO A 179 -10.81 -3.28 -6.67
C PRO A 179 -9.64 -2.43 -7.22
N ASP A 180 -9.47 -1.19 -6.77
CA ASP A 180 -8.39 -0.29 -7.22
C ASP A 180 -7.31 -0.14 -6.15
N LEU A 181 -6.14 -0.67 -6.44
CA LEU A 181 -4.93 -0.58 -5.62
C LEU A 181 -3.75 0.04 -6.38
N LYS A 182 -3.98 0.44 -7.64
CA LYS A 182 -2.91 0.76 -8.58
C LYS A 182 -2.69 2.25 -8.68
N THR A 183 -3.77 3.02 -8.82
CA THR A 183 -3.67 4.42 -9.24
C THR A 183 -2.88 5.29 -8.26
N GLY A 184 -2.92 5.00 -6.96
CA GLY A 184 -2.08 5.70 -6.00
C GLY A 184 -0.59 5.42 -6.19
N ILE A 185 -0.18 4.21 -6.57
CA ILE A 185 1.21 3.88 -6.93
C ILE A 185 1.62 4.57 -8.24
N GLU A 186 0.72 4.56 -9.23
CA GLU A 186 0.95 5.21 -10.53
C GLU A 186 1.23 6.72 -10.39
N LEU A 187 0.58 7.40 -9.43
CA LEU A 187 0.84 8.81 -9.17
C LEU A 187 2.31 9.09 -8.85
N TYR A 188 2.93 8.25 -8.01
CA TYR A 188 4.32 8.43 -7.60
C TYR A 188 5.31 7.94 -8.66
N ALA A 189 4.92 6.96 -9.49
CA ALA A 189 5.69 6.60 -10.68
C ALA A 189 5.69 7.73 -11.72
N ASP A 190 4.50 8.25 -12.05
CA ASP A 190 4.30 9.30 -13.06
C ASP A 190 4.97 10.61 -12.62
N ALA A 191 5.12 10.84 -11.31
CA ALA A 191 5.81 12.00 -10.75
C ALA A 191 7.29 11.75 -10.42
N GLN A 192 7.83 10.54 -10.59
CA GLN A 192 9.19 10.18 -10.21
C GLN A 192 10.21 11.17 -10.81
N ARG A 193 11.16 11.62 -9.99
CA ARG A 193 12.19 12.57 -10.43
C ARG A 193 13.13 11.92 -11.46
N GLU A 194 13.78 12.75 -12.28
CA GLU A 194 14.68 12.29 -13.34
C GLU A 194 15.84 11.43 -12.84
N ASP A 195 16.28 11.58 -11.59
CA ASP A 195 17.36 10.77 -11.00
C ASP A 195 16.86 9.50 -10.29
N GLY A 196 15.54 9.30 -10.20
CA GLY A 196 14.93 8.11 -9.60
C GLY A 196 14.27 8.35 -8.23
N LEU A 197 14.40 9.55 -7.66
CA LEU A 197 13.75 9.88 -6.38
C LEU A 197 12.24 9.63 -6.45
N ILE A 198 11.75 8.90 -5.45
CA ILE A 198 10.33 8.77 -5.14
C ILE A 198 9.99 9.74 -4.00
N TRP A 199 8.89 10.47 -4.17
CA TRP A 199 8.41 11.45 -3.20
C TRP A 199 7.75 10.75 -2.00
N ASP A 200 7.94 11.27 -0.78
CA ASP A 200 7.23 10.75 0.39
C ASP A 200 5.79 11.26 0.45
N ASN A 201 5.54 12.40 -0.17
CA ASN A 201 4.28 13.11 -0.06
C ASN A 201 3.87 13.77 -1.38
N TYR A 202 2.58 14.05 -1.49
CA TYR A 202 2.13 15.19 -2.25
C TYR A 202 1.16 16.06 -1.42
N LYS A 203 1.01 17.33 -1.78
CA LYS A 203 0.16 18.31 -1.09
C LYS A 203 -0.60 19.13 -2.12
N HIS A 204 -1.78 19.62 -1.77
CA HIS A 204 -2.55 20.47 -2.69
C HIS A 204 -1.89 21.85 -2.83
N PRO A 205 -1.60 22.32 -4.06
CA PRO A 205 -1.03 23.64 -4.30
C PRO A 205 -2.03 24.75 -4.02
N TYR A 206 -1.50 25.91 -3.61
CA TYR A 206 -2.16 27.19 -3.83
C TYR A 206 -1.52 27.84 -5.07
N PRO A 207 -2.29 28.17 -6.13
CA PRO A 207 -1.72 28.61 -7.40
C PRO A 207 -0.81 29.83 -7.30
N GLU A 208 -1.16 30.78 -6.43
CA GLU A 208 -0.50 32.09 -6.35
C GLU A 208 0.48 32.21 -5.16
N VAL A 209 0.60 31.18 -4.33
CA VAL A 209 1.36 31.24 -3.09
C VAL A 209 2.31 30.05 -3.00
N GLN A 210 3.55 30.32 -2.57
CA GLN A 210 4.48 29.27 -2.18
C GLN A 210 3.86 28.48 -1.02
N SER A 211 3.75 27.17 -1.18
CA SER A 211 3.27 26.27 -0.14
C SER A 211 4.22 26.32 1.05
N TYR A 212 3.69 26.15 2.26
CA TYR A 212 4.50 25.97 3.46
C TYR A 212 5.55 24.85 3.28
N TRP A 213 5.23 23.80 2.53
CA TRP A 213 6.16 22.71 2.23
C TRP A 213 7.31 23.10 1.31
N GLU A 214 7.04 23.93 0.31
CA GLU A 214 8.08 24.46 -0.59
C GLU A 214 8.99 25.45 0.14
N TYR A 215 8.47 26.18 1.13
CA TYR A 215 9.29 27.05 1.98
C TYR A 215 10.19 26.23 2.92
N ARG A 216 9.66 25.17 3.54
CA ARG A 216 10.42 24.29 4.45
C ARG A 216 11.62 23.65 3.76
N PHE A 217 11.45 23.23 2.52
CA PHE A 217 12.43 22.43 1.77
C PHE A 217 12.78 23.06 0.41
N ASP A 218 13.08 24.36 0.41
CA ASP A 218 13.53 25.16 -0.74
C ASP A 218 14.97 24.83 -1.23
N TYR A 219 15.49 23.67 -0.84
CA TYR A 219 16.85 23.19 -1.13
C TYR A 219 16.82 21.70 -1.50
N GLY A 220 17.95 21.17 -1.98
CA GLY A 220 18.12 19.74 -2.26
C GLY A 220 17.20 19.14 -3.34
N GLY A 221 16.37 19.97 -3.99
CA GLY A 221 15.32 19.50 -4.91
C GLY A 221 14.24 18.67 -4.21
N PHE A 222 13.97 18.94 -2.94
CA PHE A 222 13.03 18.16 -2.12
C PHE A 222 11.55 18.53 -2.32
N THR A 223 11.26 19.51 -3.17
CA THR A 223 9.88 19.77 -3.61
C THR A 223 9.80 19.90 -5.13
N TYR A 224 8.69 19.46 -5.69
CA TYR A 224 8.40 19.59 -7.12
C TYR A 224 6.97 20.08 -7.33
N ARG A 225 6.85 21.21 -8.03
CA ARG A 225 5.58 21.75 -8.51
C ARG A 225 5.45 21.45 -10.00
N PRO A 226 4.41 20.72 -10.44
CA PRO A 226 4.16 20.45 -11.85
C PRO A 226 3.92 21.72 -12.66
N GLU A 227 4.29 21.69 -13.94
CA GLU A 227 4.03 22.80 -14.87
C GLU A 227 2.55 22.93 -15.26
N ASP A 228 1.78 21.83 -15.31
CA ASP A 228 0.33 21.89 -15.57
C ASP A 228 -0.33 22.69 -14.43
N PRO A 229 -0.85 23.91 -14.69
CA PRO A 229 -1.42 24.77 -13.66
C PRO A 229 -2.73 24.22 -13.08
N ARG A 230 -3.31 23.19 -13.72
CA ARG A 230 -4.49 22.48 -13.23
C ARG A 230 -4.12 21.27 -12.38
N SER A 231 -2.83 20.94 -12.22
CA SER A 231 -2.41 19.89 -11.30
C SER A 231 -2.76 20.29 -9.87
N SER A 232 -3.34 19.37 -9.12
CA SER A 232 -3.70 19.56 -7.72
C SER A 232 -2.68 18.92 -6.77
N ALA A 233 -1.44 18.73 -7.22
CA ALA A 233 -0.34 18.15 -6.45
C ALA A 233 0.93 19.00 -6.52
N ILE A 234 1.57 19.18 -5.38
CA ILE A 234 2.99 19.51 -5.21
C ILE A 234 3.60 18.31 -4.52
N PHE A 235 4.69 17.78 -5.05
CA PHE A 235 5.37 16.64 -4.47
C PHE A 235 6.46 17.08 -3.51
N VAL A 236 6.63 16.31 -2.44
CA VAL A 236 7.54 16.65 -1.34
C VAL A 236 8.28 15.39 -0.90
N ARG A 237 9.60 15.49 -0.82
CA ARG A 237 10.50 14.56 -0.14
C ARG A 237 10.82 15.15 1.22
N ILE A 238 10.71 14.35 2.28
CA ILE A 238 11.14 14.72 3.61
C ILE A 238 12.65 14.43 3.73
N PRO A 239 13.50 15.43 3.96
CA PRO A 239 14.96 15.24 3.94
C PRO A 239 15.50 14.22 4.96
N VAL A 240 14.84 14.07 6.11
CA VAL A 240 15.23 13.07 7.12
C VAL A 240 14.74 11.66 6.77
N GLU A 241 13.89 11.51 5.74
CA GLU A 241 13.32 10.25 5.32
C GLU A 241 14.12 9.56 4.20
N ASN A 242 14.33 8.26 4.39
CA ASN A 242 14.91 7.36 3.39
C ASN A 242 13.99 6.17 3.12
N ILE A 243 12.71 6.47 2.82
CA ILE A 243 11.66 5.46 2.74
C ILE A 243 10.88 5.43 1.42
N GLY A 244 10.86 6.52 0.65
CA GLY A 244 10.03 6.61 -0.56
C GLY A 244 10.32 5.51 -1.58
N GLU A 245 11.59 5.19 -1.80
CA GLU A 245 12.01 4.22 -2.80
C GLU A 245 11.56 2.80 -2.45
N HIS A 246 11.79 2.32 -1.23
CA HIS A 246 11.32 0.98 -0.85
C HIS A 246 9.80 0.93 -0.73
N THR A 247 9.16 2.02 -0.31
CA THR A 247 7.69 2.12 -0.23
C THR A 247 7.08 1.95 -1.62
N PHE A 248 7.75 2.47 -2.66
CA PHE A 248 7.34 2.24 -4.05
C PHE A 248 7.41 0.76 -4.44
N LEU A 249 8.50 0.08 -4.07
CA LEU A 249 8.66 -1.36 -4.35
C LEU A 249 7.58 -2.18 -3.62
N GLU A 250 7.33 -1.87 -2.34
CA GLU A 250 6.29 -2.50 -1.52
C GLU A 250 4.89 -2.32 -2.11
N GLY A 251 4.54 -1.08 -2.45
CA GLY A 251 3.25 -0.74 -3.04
C GLY A 251 3.05 -1.39 -4.41
N LEU A 252 4.06 -1.36 -5.27
CA LEU A 252 4.03 -2.02 -6.58
C LEU A 252 3.82 -3.53 -6.44
N TYR A 253 4.59 -4.17 -5.57
CA TYR A 253 4.53 -5.61 -5.35
C TYR A 253 3.16 -6.04 -4.79
N TYR A 254 2.66 -5.39 -3.74
CA TYR A 254 1.37 -5.77 -3.16
C TYR A 254 0.19 -5.47 -4.09
N ALA A 255 0.23 -4.37 -4.86
CA ALA A 255 -0.80 -4.09 -5.87
C ALA A 255 -0.78 -5.15 -6.98
N TRP A 256 0.41 -5.56 -7.45
CA TRP A 256 0.55 -6.66 -8.41
C TRP A 256 0.02 -7.97 -7.84
N ARG A 257 0.49 -8.39 -6.65
CA ARG A 257 0.07 -9.65 -6.02
C ARG A 257 -1.43 -9.70 -5.72
N ALA A 258 -2.04 -8.57 -5.37
CA ALA A 258 -3.48 -8.49 -5.13
C ALA A 258 -4.31 -8.54 -6.42
N THR A 259 -3.79 -8.04 -7.53
CA THR A 259 -4.55 -7.94 -8.80
C THR A 259 -4.20 -9.01 -9.83
N GLY A 260 -3.04 -9.67 -9.71
CA GLY A 260 -2.52 -10.62 -10.68
C GLY A 260 -2.22 -10.01 -12.06
N ASP A 261 -2.06 -8.68 -12.14
CA ASP A 261 -1.91 -7.97 -13.41
C ASP A 261 -0.43 -7.79 -13.80
N ASP A 262 0.14 -8.82 -14.43
CA ASP A 262 1.52 -8.80 -14.92
C ASP A 262 1.77 -7.70 -15.95
N ALA A 263 0.77 -7.39 -16.78
CA ALA A 263 0.91 -6.39 -17.85
C ALA A 263 1.03 -4.98 -17.27
N TRP A 264 0.30 -4.68 -16.21
CA TRP A 264 0.44 -3.45 -15.44
C TRP A 264 1.79 -3.40 -14.72
N MET A 265 2.16 -4.45 -13.96
CA MET A 265 3.42 -4.48 -13.21
C MET A 265 4.63 -4.23 -14.11
N ARG A 266 4.68 -4.87 -15.29
CA ARG A 266 5.79 -4.73 -16.26
C ARG A 266 6.06 -3.28 -16.68
N GLN A 267 5.04 -2.43 -16.70
CA GLN A 267 5.17 -1.01 -17.08
C GLN A 267 5.99 -0.20 -16.07
N TYR A 268 6.08 -0.66 -14.82
CA TYR A 268 6.68 0.07 -13.71
C TYR A 268 8.04 -0.46 -13.26
N LEU A 269 8.55 -1.53 -13.88
CA LEU A 269 9.85 -2.12 -13.52
C LEU A 269 11.02 -1.17 -13.70
N ASP A 270 11.02 -0.36 -14.76
CA ASP A 270 12.09 0.62 -14.98
C ASP A 270 12.06 1.73 -13.92
N HIS A 271 10.88 2.15 -13.48
CA HIS A 271 10.71 3.09 -12.37
C HIS A 271 11.26 2.49 -11.06
N ALA A 272 10.97 1.22 -10.80
CA ALA A 272 11.43 0.50 -9.61
C ALA A 272 12.96 0.35 -9.57
N LEU A 273 13.57 -0.09 -10.68
CA LEU A 273 15.03 -0.17 -10.82
C LEU A 273 15.69 1.20 -10.65
N LYS A 274 15.06 2.26 -11.17
CA LYS A 274 15.55 3.63 -11.02
C LYS A 274 15.46 4.13 -9.57
N ALA A 275 14.42 3.75 -8.84
CA ALA A 275 14.29 4.04 -7.41
C ALA A 275 15.42 3.35 -6.61
N VAL A 276 15.71 2.09 -6.88
CA VAL A 276 16.85 1.38 -6.25
C VAL A 276 18.18 2.06 -6.56
N ARG A 277 18.42 2.45 -7.83
CA ARG A 277 19.63 3.19 -8.22
C ARG A 277 19.75 4.52 -7.48
N PHE A 278 18.65 5.27 -7.32
CA PHE A 278 18.66 6.51 -6.55
C PHE A 278 19.02 6.27 -5.08
N ALA A 279 18.34 5.33 -4.42
CA ALA A 279 18.59 5.00 -3.01
C ALA A 279 20.04 4.58 -2.76
N THR A 280 20.66 3.89 -3.72
CA THR A 280 22.03 3.35 -3.63
C THR A 280 23.11 4.23 -4.27
N SER A 281 22.79 5.48 -4.61
CA SER A 281 23.78 6.44 -5.15
C SER A 281 23.63 7.87 -4.62
N SER A 282 22.48 8.21 -4.04
CA SER A 282 22.22 9.55 -3.52
C SER A 282 23.16 9.90 -2.36
N PRO A 283 23.85 11.06 -2.39
CA PRO A 283 24.72 11.48 -1.30
C PRO A 283 23.97 11.70 0.02
N TRP A 284 22.65 11.94 -0.05
CA TRP A 284 21.78 12.10 1.12
C TRP A 284 21.49 10.77 1.82
N TYR A 285 21.44 9.68 1.07
CA TYR A 285 20.76 8.45 1.50
C TYR A 285 21.62 7.20 1.37
N TRP A 286 22.75 7.27 0.69
CA TRP A 286 23.72 6.19 0.54
C TRP A 286 25.04 6.55 1.21
N ASN A 287 25.59 5.63 2.00
CA ASN A 287 26.96 5.73 2.46
C ASN A 287 27.86 4.80 1.63
N PRO A 288 28.82 5.34 0.85
CA PRO A 288 29.67 4.53 -0.02
C PRO A 288 30.66 3.63 0.74
N ASP A 289 31.06 4.01 1.96
CA ASP A 289 32.04 3.26 2.75
C ASP A 289 31.42 2.00 3.36
N THR A 290 30.21 2.12 3.90
CA THR A 290 29.48 0.98 4.46
C THR A 290 28.67 0.24 3.41
N GLN A 291 28.44 0.83 2.23
CA GLN A 291 27.53 0.34 1.21
C GLN A 291 26.15 -0.02 1.79
N LEU A 292 25.62 0.89 2.61
CA LEU A 292 24.33 0.80 3.28
C LEU A 292 23.62 2.15 3.18
N LEU A 293 22.30 2.11 3.27
CA LEU A 293 21.49 3.30 3.39
C LEU A 293 21.80 4.03 4.69
N LYS A 294 21.84 5.36 4.61
CA LYS A 294 22.00 6.28 5.74
C LYS A 294 20.82 7.25 5.80
N ARG A 295 20.62 7.83 6.99
CA ARG A 295 19.70 8.95 7.22
C ARG A 295 20.11 9.76 8.46
N PRO A 296 19.55 10.98 8.64
CA PRO A 296 19.63 11.71 9.90
C PRO A 296 19.11 10.90 11.09
N PHE A 297 19.52 11.28 12.31
CA PHE A 297 19.10 10.58 13.54
C PHE A 297 17.65 10.92 13.93
N SER A 298 16.73 10.01 13.59
CA SER A 298 15.29 10.02 13.94
C SER A 298 14.97 9.01 15.05
N ILE A 299 13.75 9.02 15.61
CA ILE A 299 13.27 7.89 16.42
C ILE A 299 12.80 6.81 15.46
N ASP A 300 13.57 5.75 15.30
CA ASP A 300 13.32 4.76 14.24
C ASP A 300 13.16 5.47 12.88
N ARG A 301 12.23 5.02 12.04
CA ARG A 301 12.09 5.48 10.66
C ARG A 301 11.32 6.77 10.42
N TRP A 302 10.91 7.49 11.47
CA TRP A 302 9.92 8.59 11.32
C TRP A 302 10.49 9.89 10.77
N ASP A 303 9.55 10.76 10.44
CA ASP A 303 9.69 12.00 9.68
C ASP A 303 10.36 13.15 10.44
N PHE A 304 10.87 12.92 11.66
CA PHE A 304 11.53 13.95 12.46
C PHE A 304 12.81 13.46 13.12
N GLN A 305 13.78 14.37 13.21
CA GLN A 305 15.04 14.17 13.90
C GLN A 305 15.05 14.81 15.29
N SER A 306 16.13 14.60 16.05
CA SER A 306 16.28 15.17 17.38
C SER A 306 16.26 16.71 17.37
N ASP A 307 15.83 17.33 18.47
CA ASP A 307 15.82 18.79 18.61
C ASP A 307 17.23 19.39 18.58
N LEU A 308 18.25 18.57 18.84
CA LEU A 308 19.65 18.97 18.79
C LEU A 308 20.11 19.07 17.33
N ASP A 309 19.74 18.10 16.49
CA ASP A 309 20.07 18.09 15.06
C ASP A 309 19.18 19.09 14.28
N ALA A 310 17.91 19.26 14.66
CA ALA A 310 17.02 20.24 14.05
C ALA A 310 17.55 21.69 14.11
N ARG A 311 18.38 22.01 15.11
CA ARG A 311 19.05 23.33 15.21
C ARG A 311 20.08 23.55 14.11
N ILE A 312 20.64 22.49 13.53
CA ILE A 312 21.63 22.58 12.45
C ILE A 312 20.99 23.20 11.20
N THR A 313 19.78 22.75 10.87
CA THR A 313 19.03 23.22 9.70
C THR A 313 18.36 24.56 9.96
N SER A 314 18.10 24.91 11.23
CA SER A 314 17.44 26.16 11.67
C SER A 314 16.04 26.41 11.09
N LYS A 315 15.53 25.51 10.26
CA LYS A 315 14.24 25.62 9.59
C LYS A 315 13.23 24.65 10.17
N ASP A 316 13.64 23.40 10.37
CA ASP A 316 12.67 22.33 10.57
C ASP A 316 13.25 21.04 11.18
N PHE A 317 12.48 20.38 12.04
CA PHE A 317 12.81 19.08 12.61
C PHE A 317 12.75 17.93 11.58
N MET A 318 12.10 18.14 10.44
CA MET A 318 12.06 17.23 9.31
C MET A 318 13.17 17.53 8.26
N GLY A 319 13.92 18.63 8.42
CA GLY A 319 14.95 19.05 7.46
C GLY A 319 16.28 18.34 7.66
N ALA A 320 17.20 18.45 6.72
CA ALA A 320 18.57 17.96 6.89
C ALA A 320 19.57 18.86 6.16
N ASP A 321 20.78 18.92 6.68
CA ASP A 321 21.95 19.55 6.06
C ASP A 321 22.96 18.44 5.74
N LEU A 322 23.32 18.31 4.47
CA LEU A 322 24.14 17.20 3.97
C LEU A 322 25.51 17.11 4.66
N ASP A 323 26.13 18.25 4.96
CA ASP A 323 27.49 18.31 5.49
C ASP A 323 27.54 18.36 7.02
N ARG A 324 26.49 18.92 7.64
CA ARG A 324 26.51 19.23 9.08
C ARG A 324 25.65 18.29 9.91
N THR A 325 24.56 17.76 9.35
CA THR A 325 23.66 16.86 10.10
C THR A 325 24.36 15.55 10.40
N ARG A 326 24.03 14.94 11.54
CA ARG A 326 24.58 13.62 11.89
C ARG A 326 23.83 12.55 11.11
N TYR A 327 24.54 11.83 10.25
CA TYR A 327 24.01 10.69 9.52
C TYR A 327 24.54 9.37 10.07
N GLY A 328 23.68 8.36 9.99
CA GLY A 328 23.98 7.01 10.41
C GLY A 328 23.20 6.01 9.60
N VAL A 329 23.69 4.79 9.62
CA VAL A 329 22.96 3.63 9.10
C VAL A 329 21.83 3.32 10.06
N MET A 330 20.60 3.50 9.58
CA MET A 330 19.40 3.06 10.28
C MET A 330 18.98 1.70 9.69
N TYR A 331 18.89 0.67 10.52
CA TYR A 331 18.68 -0.70 10.04
C TYR A 331 17.32 -0.88 9.35
N GLY A 332 16.27 -0.22 9.84
CA GLY A 332 14.91 -0.27 9.31
C GLY A 332 14.82 0.12 7.83
N ASP A 333 15.59 1.11 7.37
CA ASP A 333 15.62 1.49 5.95
C ASP A 333 16.31 0.40 5.11
N ASN A 334 17.38 -0.17 5.64
CA ASN A 334 18.18 -1.18 4.95
C ASN A 334 17.44 -2.53 4.81
N ILE A 335 16.75 -2.98 5.86
CA ILE A 335 15.92 -4.20 5.77
C ILE A 335 14.76 -4.00 4.79
N CYS A 336 14.17 -2.80 4.75
CA CYS A 336 13.10 -2.49 3.81
C CYS A 336 13.61 -2.50 2.37
N LEU A 337 14.76 -1.88 2.09
CA LEU A 337 15.33 -1.90 0.75
C LEU A 337 15.76 -3.31 0.35
N ALA A 338 16.41 -4.08 1.25
CA ALA A 338 16.85 -5.44 0.95
C ALA A 338 15.66 -6.34 0.57
N ASN A 339 14.58 -6.27 1.36
CA ASN A 339 13.35 -7.00 1.06
C ASN A 339 12.62 -6.46 -0.19
N GLY A 340 12.64 -5.15 -0.41
CA GLY A 340 12.12 -4.53 -1.63
C GLY A 340 12.87 -4.99 -2.89
N CYS A 341 14.18 -5.20 -2.80
CA CYS A 341 14.97 -5.77 -3.90
C CYS A 341 14.59 -7.22 -4.19
N GLN A 342 14.25 -8.02 -3.17
CA GLN A 342 13.73 -9.38 -3.37
C GLN A 342 12.38 -9.37 -4.09
N TRP A 343 11.45 -8.50 -3.69
CA TRP A 343 10.18 -8.31 -4.40
C TRP A 343 10.38 -7.86 -5.85
N LEU A 344 11.33 -6.95 -6.08
CA LEU A 344 11.66 -6.50 -7.42
C LEU A 344 12.28 -7.61 -8.26
N ALA A 345 13.15 -8.46 -7.69
CA ALA A 345 13.69 -9.62 -8.36
C ALA A 345 12.58 -10.56 -8.84
N GLU A 346 11.63 -10.93 -7.98
CA GLU A 346 10.48 -11.77 -8.36
C GLU A 346 9.68 -11.16 -9.53
N MET A 347 9.41 -9.85 -9.46
CA MET A 347 8.70 -9.14 -10.53
C MET A 347 9.50 -9.12 -11.84
N LEU A 348 10.82 -8.96 -11.78
CA LEU A 348 11.71 -9.00 -12.94
C LEU A 348 11.79 -10.39 -13.56
N GLU A 349 11.83 -11.46 -12.75
CA GLU A 349 11.80 -12.84 -13.22
C GLU A 349 10.50 -13.13 -13.98
N VAL A 350 9.34 -12.77 -13.42
CA VAL A 350 8.04 -12.88 -14.10
C VAL A 350 8.07 -12.11 -15.42
N ALA A 351 8.76 -10.97 -15.47
CA ALA A 351 8.92 -10.18 -16.69
C ALA A 351 9.90 -10.78 -17.72
N GLY A 352 10.69 -11.79 -17.35
CA GLY A 352 11.75 -12.37 -18.18
C GLY A 352 13.05 -11.54 -18.19
N ARG A 353 13.25 -10.67 -17.20
CA ARG A 353 14.42 -9.79 -17.02
C ARG A 353 15.42 -10.39 -16.03
N THR A 354 15.89 -11.61 -16.32
CA THR A 354 16.68 -12.43 -15.37
C THR A 354 17.97 -11.76 -14.88
N GLU A 355 18.74 -11.09 -15.75
CA GLU A 355 20.00 -10.44 -15.34
C GLU A 355 19.75 -9.37 -14.26
N GLU A 356 18.73 -8.54 -14.46
CA GLU A 356 18.37 -7.50 -13.49
C GLU A 356 17.78 -8.09 -12.21
N ALA A 357 17.10 -9.24 -12.29
CA ALA A 357 16.64 -9.97 -11.11
C ALA A 357 17.82 -10.45 -10.26
N GLU A 358 18.82 -11.09 -10.88
CA GLU A 358 20.04 -11.55 -10.21
C GLU A 358 20.81 -10.38 -9.56
N GLU A 359 20.86 -9.22 -10.20
CA GLU A 359 21.44 -8.00 -9.62
C GLU A 359 20.71 -7.55 -8.34
N MET A 360 19.38 -7.58 -8.34
CA MET A 360 18.58 -7.19 -7.17
C MET A 360 18.72 -8.20 -6.03
N GLU A 361 18.78 -9.50 -6.34
CA GLU A 361 19.07 -10.53 -5.34
C GLU A 361 20.45 -10.35 -4.72
N ALA A 362 21.47 -10.12 -5.54
CA ALA A 362 22.83 -9.87 -5.07
C ALA A 362 22.92 -8.60 -4.20
N LEU A 363 22.21 -7.54 -4.58
CA LEU A 363 22.11 -6.31 -3.78
C LEU A 363 21.46 -6.59 -2.42
N ALA A 364 20.32 -7.28 -2.40
CA ALA A 364 19.61 -7.65 -1.18
C ALA A 364 20.50 -8.46 -0.22
N ALA A 365 21.17 -9.50 -0.73
CA ALA A 365 22.09 -10.34 0.04
C ALA A 365 23.27 -9.53 0.59
N GLY A 366 23.81 -8.61 -0.21
CA GLY A 366 24.88 -7.70 0.20
C GLY A 366 24.44 -6.76 1.31
N LEU A 367 23.24 -6.17 1.22
CA LEU A 367 22.68 -5.29 2.25
C LEU A 367 22.52 -6.05 3.57
N TRP A 368 21.92 -7.25 3.55
CA TRP A 368 21.79 -8.08 4.75
C TRP A 368 23.14 -8.40 5.39
N THR A 369 24.11 -8.86 4.59
CA THR A 369 25.45 -9.23 5.09
C THR A 369 26.13 -8.06 5.79
N ARG A 370 26.10 -6.86 5.18
CA ARG A 370 26.75 -5.67 5.74
C ARG A 370 25.98 -5.13 6.95
N LEU A 371 24.66 -5.14 6.89
CA LEU A 371 23.82 -4.69 8.01
C LEU A 371 24.00 -5.58 9.23
N ASP A 372 24.06 -6.89 9.03
CA ASP A 372 24.30 -7.87 10.09
C ASP A 372 25.63 -7.65 10.78
N ALA A 373 26.70 -7.45 10.01
CA ALA A 373 28.02 -7.18 10.55
C ALA A 373 28.07 -5.85 11.34
N LEU A 374 27.25 -4.87 10.98
CA LEU A 374 27.29 -3.52 11.54
C LEU A 374 26.38 -3.33 12.75
N ALA A 375 25.17 -3.85 12.71
CA ALA A 375 24.09 -3.43 13.62
C ALA A 375 23.46 -4.57 14.44
N TRP A 376 23.70 -5.84 14.11
CA TRP A 376 23.18 -6.97 14.90
C TRP A 376 23.98 -7.14 16.19
N ASP A 377 23.31 -7.11 17.35
CA ASP A 377 23.99 -7.23 18.66
C ASP A 377 23.97 -8.65 19.25
N GLY A 378 23.29 -9.59 18.60
CA GLY A 378 23.09 -10.97 19.05
C GLY A 378 21.65 -11.30 19.45
N ASP A 379 20.84 -10.28 19.77
CA ASP A 379 19.45 -10.41 20.20
C ASP A 379 18.50 -9.59 19.31
N PHE A 380 18.89 -8.37 18.93
CA PHE A 380 18.14 -7.49 18.02
C PHE A 380 19.09 -6.55 17.26
N TYR A 381 18.54 -5.75 16.32
CA TYR A 381 19.32 -4.74 15.61
C TYR A 381 19.36 -3.43 16.39
N ARG A 382 20.56 -2.89 16.57
CA ARG A 382 20.77 -1.52 17.02
C ARG A 382 20.11 -0.57 16.03
N HIS A 383 19.29 0.33 16.56
CA HIS A 383 18.47 1.22 15.75
C HIS A 383 19.28 2.09 14.76
N TRP A 384 20.36 2.72 15.21
CA TRP A 384 21.11 3.66 14.39
C TRP A 384 22.60 3.62 14.70
N VAL A 385 23.44 3.52 13.66
CA VAL A 385 24.91 3.46 13.78
C VAL A 385 25.53 4.67 13.08
N PRO A 386 26.23 5.58 13.80
CA PRO A 386 26.78 6.80 13.21
C PRO A 386 27.86 6.51 12.17
N VAL A 387 27.74 7.10 10.99
CA VAL A 387 28.76 7.03 9.92
C VAL A 387 29.43 8.38 9.70
N GLU A 388 28.69 9.47 9.84
CA GLU A 388 29.15 10.85 9.62
C GLU A 388 28.81 11.72 10.83
N ASN A 389 29.67 12.72 11.12
CA ASN A 389 29.55 13.58 12.29
C ASN A 389 29.22 12.78 13.58
N LYS A 390 30.22 12.03 14.08
CA LYS A 390 30.08 11.07 15.19
C LYS A 390 30.00 11.72 16.58
N GLN A 391 29.44 12.92 16.67
CA GLN A 391 29.25 13.60 17.95
C GLN A 391 28.29 12.79 18.81
N GLU A 392 28.76 12.39 19.99
CA GLU A 392 27.93 11.76 21.01
C GLU A 392 27.02 12.80 21.66
N LEU A 393 25.73 12.51 21.70
CA LEU A 393 24.71 13.33 22.36
C LEU A 393 24.02 12.51 23.44
N ASP A 394 23.76 13.15 24.57
CA ASP A 394 23.09 12.54 25.73
C ASP A 394 21.58 12.72 25.62
N PHE A 395 20.90 11.63 25.21
CA PHE A 395 19.44 11.55 25.20
C PHE A 395 18.84 10.95 26.50
N GLY A 396 19.67 10.75 27.52
CA GLY A 396 19.30 10.18 28.82
C GLY A 396 19.04 8.68 28.82
N VAL A 397 19.39 7.98 27.74
CA VAL A 397 19.25 6.53 27.56
C VAL A 397 20.47 5.97 26.81
N ASP A 398 20.70 4.67 26.98
CA ASP A 398 21.65 3.94 26.13
C ASP A 398 20.98 3.63 24.78
N THR A 399 21.26 4.47 23.78
CA THR A 399 20.66 4.35 22.44
C THR A 399 21.06 3.06 21.72
N ASN A 400 22.12 2.41 22.18
CA ASN A 400 22.59 1.15 21.62
C ASN A 400 21.77 -0.05 22.08
N ARG A 401 20.94 0.13 23.11
CA ARG A 401 20.13 -0.93 23.73
C ARG A 401 18.63 -0.68 23.62
N GLN A 402 18.22 0.35 22.88
CA GLN A 402 16.81 0.62 22.63
C GLN A 402 16.23 -0.38 21.64
N ILE A 403 15.13 -1.00 22.03
CA ILE A 403 14.31 -1.83 21.15
C ILE A 403 13.35 -0.89 20.41
N THR A 404 13.48 -0.79 19.09
CA THR A 404 12.63 0.06 18.26
C THR A 404 11.75 -0.76 17.32
N LEU A 405 10.65 -0.14 16.84
CA LEU A 405 9.60 -0.81 16.08
C LEU A 405 10.11 -1.62 14.87
N SER A 406 11.19 -1.17 14.22
CA SER A 406 11.68 -1.82 13.00
C SER A 406 12.18 -3.25 13.25
N ASN A 407 12.38 -3.67 14.52
CA ASN A 407 12.78 -5.02 14.87
C ASN A 407 11.58 -5.97 14.72
N ALA A 408 10.39 -5.55 15.14
CA ALA A 408 9.16 -6.27 14.83
C ALA A 408 8.91 -6.30 13.30
N MET A 409 9.07 -5.14 12.65
CA MET A 409 8.91 -5.00 11.20
C MET A 409 9.83 -5.93 10.38
N ALA A 410 11.02 -6.26 10.90
CA ALA A 410 11.97 -7.17 10.26
C ALA A 410 11.44 -8.60 10.13
N LEU A 411 10.54 -9.03 11.03
CA LEU A 411 9.97 -10.39 11.01
C LEU A 411 9.25 -10.69 9.70
N LEU A 412 8.71 -9.68 9.03
CA LEU A 412 7.95 -9.80 7.78
C LEU A 412 8.80 -9.51 6.53
N ARG A 413 10.10 -9.27 6.69
CA ARG A 413 10.96 -8.74 5.63
C ARG A 413 12.17 -9.63 5.34
N GLY A 414 11.97 -10.94 5.35
CA GLY A 414 13.02 -11.90 4.94
C GLY A 414 14.12 -12.10 5.97
N LEU A 415 13.87 -11.76 7.25
CA LEU A 415 14.82 -12.01 8.33
C LEU A 415 15.06 -13.52 8.51
N PRO A 416 16.31 -13.98 8.68
CA PRO A 416 16.61 -15.36 8.99
C PRO A 416 15.89 -15.87 10.25
N HIS A 417 15.45 -17.13 10.22
CA HIS A 417 14.62 -17.71 11.27
C HIS A 417 15.23 -17.62 12.68
N ASP A 418 16.53 -17.89 12.81
CA ASP A 418 17.24 -17.81 14.09
C ASP A 418 17.19 -16.39 14.67
N LYS A 419 17.36 -15.36 13.84
CA LYS A 419 17.23 -13.96 14.26
C LYS A 419 15.80 -13.57 14.60
N ALA A 420 14.82 -14.06 13.84
CA ALA A 420 13.40 -13.86 14.16
C ALA A 420 13.07 -14.40 15.56
N VAL A 421 13.54 -15.60 15.89
CA VAL A 421 13.41 -16.19 17.23
C VAL A 421 14.04 -15.30 18.30
N ARG A 422 15.22 -14.71 18.05
CA ARG A 422 15.90 -13.82 19.01
C ARG A 422 15.17 -12.50 19.22
N ILE A 423 14.62 -11.91 18.16
CA ILE A 423 13.78 -10.70 18.28
C ILE A 423 12.51 -11.02 19.08
N ILE A 424 11.80 -12.11 18.76
CA ILE A 424 10.60 -12.52 19.49
C ILE A 424 10.93 -12.77 20.98
N GLN A 425 12.06 -13.43 21.27
CA GLN A 425 12.52 -13.64 22.63
C GLN A 425 12.81 -12.31 23.35
N THR A 426 13.39 -11.32 22.66
CA THR A 426 13.63 -9.98 23.19
C THR A 426 12.33 -9.31 23.65
N TYR A 427 11.26 -9.38 22.85
CA TYR A 427 9.96 -8.84 23.23
C TYR A 427 9.30 -9.63 24.38
N ARG A 428 9.47 -10.96 24.43
CA ARG A 428 9.00 -11.79 25.55
C ARG A 428 9.72 -11.45 26.85
N ASP A 429 11.04 -11.30 26.80
CA ASP A 429 11.86 -10.91 27.95
C ASP A 429 11.51 -9.49 28.42
N LEU A 430 11.18 -8.59 27.49
CA LEU A 430 10.68 -7.26 27.80
C LEU A 430 9.33 -7.37 28.54
N ARG A 431 8.36 -8.11 28.00
CA ARG A 431 7.06 -8.36 28.64
C ARG A 431 7.20 -8.83 30.09
N ASP A 432 8.10 -9.77 30.33
CA ASP A 432 8.29 -10.36 31.66
C ASP A 432 8.93 -9.38 32.67
N LYS A 433 9.58 -8.31 32.19
CA LYS A 433 10.17 -7.23 33.01
C LYS A 433 9.24 -6.03 33.19
N LEU A 434 8.19 -5.92 32.39
CA LEU A 434 7.26 -4.79 32.44
C LEU A 434 6.33 -4.89 33.66
N PRO A 435 5.92 -3.75 34.25
CA PRO A 435 4.91 -3.75 35.30
C PRO A 435 3.60 -4.39 34.85
N THR A 436 2.90 -5.06 35.77
CA THR A 436 1.64 -5.79 35.47
C THR A 436 0.52 -4.91 34.90
N ARG A 437 0.62 -3.58 35.06
CA ARG A 437 -0.36 -2.61 34.54
C ARG A 437 0.02 -2.03 33.17
N THR A 438 1.13 -2.46 32.59
CA THR A 438 1.53 -2.04 31.25
C THR A 438 0.57 -2.62 30.20
N PRO A 439 0.13 -1.83 29.19
CA PRO A 439 -0.80 -2.30 28.17
C PRO A 439 -0.23 -3.38 27.23
N GLY A 440 1.10 -3.52 27.16
CA GLY A 440 1.81 -4.58 26.43
C GLY A 440 3.26 -4.20 26.15
N GLU A 441 4.02 -5.13 25.59
CA GLU A 441 5.43 -4.99 25.19
C GLU A 441 5.64 -4.29 23.83
N TRP A 442 4.55 -3.89 23.16
CA TRP A 442 4.53 -3.40 21.78
C TRP A 442 4.88 -1.91 21.67
N TYR A 443 5.97 -1.52 22.32
CA TYR A 443 6.49 -0.16 22.30
C TYR A 443 7.17 0.15 20.97
N LEU A 444 6.98 1.38 20.49
CA LEU A 444 7.63 1.83 19.27
C LEU A 444 9.12 2.16 19.47
N CYS A 445 9.52 2.50 20.70
CA CYS A 445 10.90 2.71 21.13
C CYS A 445 10.99 2.51 22.65
N TYR A 446 11.80 1.54 23.11
CA TYR A 446 11.91 1.21 24.53
C TYR A 446 13.38 0.97 24.96
N PRO A 447 13.85 1.57 26.07
CA PRO A 447 13.18 2.63 26.83
C PRO A 447 13.01 3.90 25.97
N PRO A 448 12.02 4.76 26.27
CA PRO A 448 11.87 6.03 25.59
C PRO A 448 13.05 6.96 25.93
N PHE A 449 13.39 7.84 25.01
CA PHE A 449 14.34 8.92 25.24
C PHE A 449 13.85 9.84 26.36
N GLU A 450 14.76 10.25 27.26
CA GLU A 450 14.43 11.11 28.41
C GLU A 450 14.54 12.61 28.07
N ARG A 451 15.29 12.97 27.03
CA ARG A 451 15.52 14.36 26.58
C ARG A 451 15.97 14.42 25.12
N GLY A 452 16.02 15.63 24.55
CA GLY A 452 16.54 15.90 23.20
C GLY A 452 15.51 15.79 22.08
N TRP A 453 14.22 15.71 22.42
CA TRP A 453 13.10 15.57 21.48
C TRP A 453 11.92 16.44 21.91
N HIS A 454 11.20 16.99 20.93
CA HIS A 454 9.97 17.75 21.13
C HIS A 454 8.75 16.85 21.43
N VAL A 455 8.88 15.52 21.31
CA VAL A 455 7.90 14.53 21.75
C VAL A 455 8.24 14.01 23.14
N GLY A 456 7.27 14.08 24.06
CA GLY A 456 7.45 13.69 25.45
C GLY A 456 7.65 12.19 25.62
N LYS A 457 8.10 11.81 26.83
CA LYS A 457 8.23 10.40 27.22
C LYS A 457 6.85 9.72 27.20
N TRP A 458 6.77 8.54 26.58
CA TRP A 458 5.54 7.76 26.39
C TRP A 458 4.54 8.40 25.42
N GLU A 459 4.96 9.42 24.65
CA GLU A 459 4.13 10.07 23.65
C GLU A 459 4.53 9.64 22.25
N TYR A 460 3.53 9.35 21.43
CA TYR A 460 3.70 9.06 20.00
C TYR A 460 4.85 8.06 19.77
N MET A 461 5.92 8.47 19.09
CA MET A 461 7.02 7.59 18.77
C MET A 461 7.99 7.32 19.90
N ASN A 462 8.03 8.20 20.91
CA ASN A 462 8.93 8.10 22.03
C ASN A 462 8.34 7.22 23.14
N GLY A 463 8.21 5.92 22.85
CA GLY A 463 7.69 4.92 23.79
C GLY A 463 6.16 4.80 23.83
N GLY A 464 5.45 5.28 22.81
CA GLY A 464 4.05 4.90 22.63
C GLY A 464 3.90 3.40 22.36
N VAL A 465 2.79 2.83 22.81
CA VAL A 465 2.40 1.43 22.49
C VAL A 465 1.51 1.45 21.25
N SER A 466 1.82 0.62 20.27
CA SER A 466 1.19 0.70 18.95
C SER A 466 0.80 -0.66 18.37
N PRO A 467 -0.37 -0.76 17.73
CA PRO A 467 -0.77 -1.97 17.01
C PRO A 467 0.12 -2.25 15.79
N ILE A 468 0.96 -1.31 15.33
CA ILE A 468 1.96 -1.57 14.29
C ILE A 468 2.91 -2.68 14.76
N VAL A 469 3.50 -2.50 15.94
CA VAL A 469 4.44 -3.48 16.53
C VAL A 469 3.72 -4.77 16.90
N ALA A 470 2.51 -4.67 17.45
CA ALA A 470 1.73 -5.84 17.83
C ALA A 470 1.32 -6.69 16.61
N GLY A 471 0.96 -6.04 15.49
CA GLY A 471 0.60 -6.71 14.24
C GLY A 471 1.78 -7.44 13.62
N ASP A 472 2.93 -6.77 13.53
CA ASP A 472 4.15 -7.38 12.99
C ASP A 472 4.62 -8.58 13.83
N LEU A 473 4.55 -8.48 15.17
CA LEU A 473 4.85 -9.58 16.09
C LEU A 473 3.83 -10.73 16.04
N ALA A 474 2.59 -10.48 15.63
CA ALA A 474 1.57 -11.52 15.50
C ALA A 474 1.72 -12.31 14.19
N LEU A 475 2.28 -11.68 13.17
CA LEU A 475 2.53 -12.29 11.86
C LEU A 475 3.86 -13.05 11.79
N GLY A 476 4.90 -12.55 12.49
CA GLY A 476 6.20 -13.21 12.64
C GLY A 476 6.19 -14.34 13.64
#